data_AF-A3Y8X8-F1
#
_entry.id   AF-A3Y8X8-F1
#
_cell.length_a   1.000
_cell.length_b   1.000
_cell.length_c   1.000
_cell.angle_alpha   90.00
_cell.angle_beta   90.00
_cell.angle_gamma   90.00
#
_symmetry.space_group_name_H-M   'P 1'
#
loop_
_entity.id
_entity.type
_entity.pdbx_description
1 polymer ?
#
loop_
_entity_poly.entity_id
_entity_poly.type
_entity_poly.pdbx_seq_one_letter_code
_entity_poly.pdbx_strand_id
1 'polypeptide(L)'
;MKFLSIFVLLFISACSGEKEINKAITEAKINKDFRLLSLGGRVPNFPGVEPKELEMLLNICGKRIIENTSDFIQQGENLDSRKAAFQFASEYNQQIKALCIKHYN
;
A
#
# COMPACT_ATOMS: atom_id res chain seq x y z
N MET A 1 42.44 5.77 31.07
CA MET A 1 42.58 5.38 29.66
C MET A 1 41.26 4.71 29.25
N LYS A 2 40.22 5.45 28.86
CA LYS A 2 39.81 5.79 27.47
C LYS A 2 39.76 4.60 26.51
N PHE A 3 38.57 4.01 26.38
CA PHE A 3 37.96 3.41 25.18
C PHE A 3 36.45 3.58 25.42
N LEU A 4 35.72 4.59 24.94
CA LEU A 4 35.39 4.93 23.55
C LEU A 4 35.15 3.67 22.68
N SER A 5 33.90 3.24 22.56
CA SER A 5 33.26 3.25 21.25
C SER A 5 31.75 3.08 21.37
N ILE A 6 31.08 4.16 21.01
CA ILE A 6 29.67 4.31 20.69
C ILE A 6 29.20 3.17 19.78
N PHE A 7 28.19 2.41 20.22
CA PHE A 7 27.36 1.55 19.37
C PHE A 7 25.91 2.01 19.52
N VAL A 8 25.68 3.27 19.15
CA VAL A 8 24.35 3.87 19.07
C VAL A 8 24.21 4.39 17.64
N LEU A 9 23.02 4.17 17.06
CA LEU A 9 22.53 4.59 15.74
C LEU A 9 22.61 3.53 14.64
N LEU A 10 21.66 2.61 14.65
CA LEU A 10 21.30 1.86 13.43
C LEU A 10 19.81 1.46 13.36
N PHE A 11 18.86 2.28 13.85
CA PHE A 11 17.42 2.01 13.65
C PHE A 11 16.55 3.28 13.70
N ILE A 12 16.66 4.21 12.73
CA ILE A 12 15.70 5.34 12.66
C ILE A 12 15.17 5.65 11.25
N SER A 13 15.33 4.78 10.25
CA SER A 13 14.88 5.10 8.89
C SER A 13 13.53 4.49 8.46
N ALA A 14 12.84 3.70 9.30
CA ALA A 14 11.58 3.04 8.92
C ALA A 14 10.28 3.80 9.30
N CYS A 15 10.37 4.92 10.02
CA CYS A 15 9.20 5.53 10.67
C CYS A 15 8.19 6.18 9.69
N SER A 16 8.63 6.62 8.51
CA SER A 16 7.77 7.39 7.60
C SER A 16 6.74 6.53 6.84
N GLY A 17 7.11 5.33 6.38
CA GLY A 17 6.22 4.48 5.57
C GLY A 17 5.08 3.88 6.39
N GLU A 18 5.39 3.34 7.58
CA GLU A 18 4.41 2.75 8.49
C GLU A 18 3.36 3.79 8.94
N LYS A 19 3.80 5.02 9.20
CA LYS A 19 2.92 6.12 9.59
C LYS A 19 1.88 6.45 8.50
N GLU A 20 2.30 6.50 7.24
CA GLU A 20 1.39 6.80 6.11
C GLU A 20 0.40 5.65 5.86
N ILE A 21 0.82 4.39 5.96
CA ILE A 21 -0.08 3.23 5.87
C ILE A 21 -1.12 3.25 6.99
N ASN A 22 -0.70 3.44 8.24
CA ASN A 22 -1.60 3.47 9.39
C ASN A 22 -2.63 4.59 9.28
N LYS A 23 -2.22 5.76 8.78
CA LYS A 23 -3.13 6.86 8.47
C LYS A 23 -4.15 6.45 7.40
N ALA A 24 -3.72 5.89 6.28
CA ALA A 24 -4.60 5.47 5.20
C ALA A 24 -5.60 4.38 5.64
N ILE A 25 -5.18 3.43 6.46
CA ILE A 25 -6.06 2.41 7.04
C ILE A 25 -7.09 3.05 7.99
N THR A 26 -6.68 4.05 8.77
CA THR A 26 -7.58 4.78 9.67
C THR A 26 -8.64 5.56 8.89
N GLU A 27 -8.23 6.28 7.85
CA GLU A 27 -9.14 7.00 6.96
C GLU A 27 -10.12 6.06 6.27
N ALA A 28 -9.65 4.90 5.80
CA ALA A 28 -10.50 3.88 5.20
C ALA A 28 -11.60 3.38 6.16
N LYS A 29 -11.26 3.18 7.45
CA LYS A 29 -12.24 2.82 8.49
C LYS A 29 -13.25 3.92 8.74
N ILE A 30 -12.80 5.17 8.84
CA ILE A 30 -13.66 6.35 9.07
C ILE A 30 -14.66 6.51 7.91
N ASN A 31 -14.15 6.42 6.69
CA ASN A 31 -14.94 6.64 5.47
C ASN A 31 -15.71 5.39 5.00
N LYS A 32 -15.49 4.23 5.64
CA LYS A 32 -15.99 2.92 5.23
C LYS A 32 -15.64 2.58 3.76
N ASP A 33 -14.49 3.07 3.29
CA ASP A 33 -13.98 2.80 1.94
C ASP A 33 -12.90 1.72 2.04
N PHE A 34 -13.30 0.47 1.83
CA PHE A 34 -12.41 -0.69 1.91
C PHE A 34 -11.96 -1.21 0.54
N ARG A 35 -12.10 -0.40 -0.51
CA ARG A 35 -11.74 -0.79 -1.88
C ARG A 35 -10.25 -1.09 -2.00
N LEU A 36 -9.93 -2.18 -2.69
CA LEU A 36 -8.55 -2.56 -2.99
C LEU A 36 -7.88 -1.54 -3.92
N LEU A 37 -6.61 -1.28 -3.67
CA LEU A 37 -5.77 -0.43 -4.51
C LEU A 37 -5.20 -1.20 -5.68
N SER A 38 -5.30 -0.60 -6.86
CA SER A 38 -4.59 -1.01 -8.06
C SER A 38 -3.68 0.08 -8.57
N LEU A 39 -2.59 -0.31 -9.22
CA LEU A 39 -1.79 0.62 -10.00
C LEU A 39 -2.44 0.83 -11.37
N GLY A 40 -2.34 2.05 -11.91
CA GLY A 40 -2.69 2.34 -13.29
C GLY A 40 -1.82 1.51 -14.26
N GLY A 41 -2.53 0.87 -15.17
CA GLY A 41 -2.00 -0.09 -16.12
C GLY A 41 -3.12 -0.64 -17.00
N ARG A 42 -2.79 -1.04 -18.23
CA ARG A 42 -3.66 -1.83 -19.13
C ARG A 42 -4.22 -3.06 -18.44
N VAL A 43 -3.39 -3.68 -17.61
CA VAL A 43 -3.76 -4.79 -16.74
C VAL A 43 -3.70 -4.29 -15.29
N PRO A 44 -4.85 -4.13 -14.61
CA PRO A 44 -4.87 -3.74 -13.21
C PRO A 44 -4.09 -4.74 -12.37
N ASN A 45 -3.09 -4.25 -11.65
CA ASN A 45 -2.33 -5.03 -10.70
C ASN A 45 -2.78 -4.67 -9.28
N PHE A 46 -3.04 -5.68 -8.44
CA PHE A 46 -3.45 -5.54 -7.04
C PHE A 46 -2.38 -6.15 -6.12
N PRO A 47 -1.29 -5.42 -5.82
CA PRO A 47 -0.22 -5.95 -4.99
C PRO A 47 -0.76 -6.37 -3.61
N GLY A 48 -0.17 -7.42 -3.02
CA GLY A 48 -0.56 -7.92 -1.69
C GLY A 48 -1.86 -8.75 -1.65
N VAL A 49 -2.50 -8.98 -2.80
CA VAL A 49 -3.69 -9.83 -2.95
C VAL A 49 -3.32 -11.10 -3.70
N GLU A 50 -3.71 -12.26 -3.16
CA GLU A 50 -3.45 -13.54 -3.83
C GLU A 50 -4.36 -13.69 -5.06
N PRO A 51 -3.87 -14.20 -6.21
CA PRO A 51 -4.69 -14.32 -7.41
C PRO A 51 -5.99 -15.12 -7.22
N LYS A 52 -5.93 -16.16 -6.38
CA LYS A 52 -7.06 -17.05 -6.07
C LYS A 52 -8.21 -16.38 -5.29
N GLU A 53 -7.93 -15.30 -4.56
CA GLU A 53 -8.94 -14.57 -3.77
C GLU A 53 -9.39 -13.28 -4.45
N LEU A 54 -8.69 -12.86 -5.51
CA LEU A 54 -8.88 -11.56 -6.13
C LEU A 54 -10.32 -11.34 -6.61
N GLU A 55 -10.91 -12.31 -7.32
CA GLU A 55 -12.28 -12.17 -7.84
C GLU A 55 -13.30 -11.98 -6.72
N MET A 56 -13.22 -12.80 -5.68
CA MET A 56 -14.08 -12.70 -4.49
C MET A 56 -13.91 -11.35 -3.79
N LEU A 57 -12.67 -10.93 -3.56
CA LEU A 57 -12.39 -9.65 -2.91
C LEU A 57 -12.85 -8.45 -3.74
N LEU A 58 -12.73 -8.51 -5.07
CA LEU A 58 -13.24 -7.45 -5.94
C LEU A 58 -14.76 -7.36 -5.91
N ASN A 59 -15.46 -8.49 -5.78
CA ASN A 59 -16.91 -8.52 -5.67
C ASN A 59 -17.41 -7.94 -4.33
N ILE A 60 -16.72 -8.22 -3.22
CA ILE A 60 -17.12 -7.77 -1.88
C ILE A 60 -16.61 -6.35 -1.59
N CYS A 61 -15.34 -6.09 -1.86
CA CYS A 61 -14.65 -4.88 -1.44
C CYS A 61 -14.64 -3.79 -2.50
N GLY A 62 -14.76 -4.16 -3.78
CA GLY A 62 -14.52 -3.26 -4.90
C GLY A 62 -13.04 -2.88 -5.07
N LYS A 63 -12.79 -1.92 -5.97
CA LYS A 63 -11.45 -1.44 -6.32
C LYS A 63 -11.39 0.05 -6.60
N ARG A 64 -10.20 0.63 -6.44
CA ARG A 64 -9.84 1.97 -6.93
C ARG A 64 -8.41 1.99 -7.44
N ILE A 65 -8.12 2.95 -8.31
CA ILE A 65 -6.78 3.17 -8.87
C ILE A 65 -6.06 4.18 -7.99
N ILE A 66 -4.77 3.96 -7.72
CA ILE A 66 -3.92 4.97 -7.09
C ILE A 66 -3.73 6.11 -8.09
N GLU A 67 -4.18 7.31 -7.74
CA GLU A 67 -4.01 8.50 -8.60
C GLU A 67 -2.54 8.73 -8.96
N ASN A 68 -2.30 9.30 -10.14
CA ASN A 68 -0.95 9.52 -10.69
C ASN A 68 -0.13 8.23 -10.86
N THR A 69 -0.78 7.07 -10.92
CA THR A 69 -0.18 5.86 -11.50
C THR A 69 -0.82 5.64 -12.86
N SER A 70 -0.01 5.64 -13.92
CA SER A 70 -0.44 5.44 -15.31
C SER A 70 0.51 4.45 -15.99
N ASP A 71 0.02 3.85 -17.06
CA ASP A 71 0.77 3.01 -18.00
C ASP A 71 1.76 3.85 -18.82
N PHE A 72 1.50 5.16 -18.90
CA PHE A 72 2.34 6.13 -19.57
C PHE A 72 3.32 6.74 -18.57
N ILE A 73 4.56 6.25 -18.58
CA ILE A 73 5.65 6.89 -17.86
C ILE A 73 5.99 8.18 -18.61
N GLN A 74 5.53 9.32 -18.10
CA GLN A 74 5.93 10.62 -18.64
C GLN A 74 7.45 10.80 -18.47
N GLN A 75 8.08 11.54 -19.39
CA GLN A 75 9.49 11.89 -19.26
C GLN A 75 9.66 12.76 -18.00
N GLY A 76 10.08 12.16 -16.88
CA GLY A 76 10.12 12.79 -15.55
C GLY A 76 9.33 12.05 -14.46
N GLU A 77 8.45 11.11 -14.81
CA GLU A 77 7.88 10.16 -13.84
C GLU A 77 8.98 9.18 -13.40
N ASN A 78 9.29 9.21 -12.11
CA ASN A 78 10.38 8.42 -11.54
C ASN A 78 9.90 6.97 -11.30
N LEU A 79 10.65 5.97 -11.77
CA LEU A 79 10.43 4.56 -11.42
C LEU A 79 10.31 4.34 -9.90
N ASP A 80 10.97 5.17 -9.10
CA ASP A 80 10.88 5.16 -7.64
C ASP A 80 9.47 5.48 -7.13
N SER A 81 8.73 6.38 -7.78
CA SER A 81 7.36 6.72 -7.37
C SER A 81 6.41 5.55 -7.66
N ARG A 82 6.58 4.88 -8.81
CA ARG A 82 5.83 3.67 -9.13
C ARG A 82 6.14 2.53 -8.16
N LYS A 83 7.43 2.37 -7.78
CA LYS A 83 7.84 1.38 -6.78
C LYS A 83 7.25 1.69 -5.40
N ALA A 84 7.25 2.96 -4.98
CA ALA A 84 6.63 3.39 -3.74
C ALA A 84 5.11 3.14 -3.75
N ALA A 85 4.43 3.46 -4.85
CA ALA A 85 3.00 3.17 -5.01
C ALA A 85 2.71 1.67 -4.97
N PHE A 86 3.58 0.84 -5.58
CA PHE A 86 3.47 -0.61 -5.51
C PHE A 86 3.59 -1.12 -4.08
N GLN A 87 4.62 -0.69 -3.35
CA GLN A 87 4.85 -1.11 -1.97
C GLN A 87 3.69 -0.68 -1.06
N PHE A 88 3.26 0.57 -1.21
CA PHE A 88 2.12 1.11 -0.47
C PHE A 88 0.84 0.31 -0.75
N ALA A 89 0.53 0.04 -2.02
CA ALA A 89 -0.61 -0.78 -2.41
C ALA A 89 -0.55 -2.18 -1.79
N SER A 90 0.64 -2.80 -1.77
CA SER A 90 0.85 -4.13 -1.22
C SER A 90 0.53 -4.18 0.27
N GLU A 91 1.11 -3.27 1.05
CA GLU A 91 0.91 -3.21 2.49
C GLU A 91 -0.53 -2.83 2.85
N TYR A 92 -1.10 -1.86 2.13
CA TYR A 92 -2.49 -1.44 2.34
C TYR A 92 -3.47 -2.58 2.04
N ASN A 93 -3.34 -3.23 0.88
CA ASN A 93 -4.25 -4.29 0.45
C ASN A 93 -4.23 -5.51 1.39
N GLN A 94 -3.05 -5.89 1.88
CA GLN A 94 -2.90 -6.98 2.85
C GLN A 94 -3.72 -6.74 4.12
N GLN A 95 -3.77 -5.49 4.60
CA GLN A 95 -4.51 -5.13 5.81
C GLN A 95 -5.99 -4.86 5.52
N ILE A 96 -6.30 -4.14 4.44
CA ILE A 96 -7.68 -3.70 4.15
C ILE A 96 -8.59 -4.86 3.78
N LYS A 97 -8.08 -5.92 3.14
CA LYS A 97 -8.90 -7.09 2.75
C LYS A 97 -9.53 -7.77 3.96
N ALA A 98 -8.80 -7.88 5.06
CA ALA A 98 -9.33 -8.45 6.30
C ALA A 98 -10.42 -7.56 6.92
N LEU A 99 -10.22 -6.24 6.88
CA LEU A 99 -11.20 -5.27 7.37
C LEU A 99 -12.47 -5.25 6.52
N CYS A 100 -12.32 -5.29 5.20
CA CYS A 100 -13.42 -5.40 4.25
C CYS A 100 -14.27 -6.64 4.51
N ILE A 101 -13.63 -7.81 4.55
CA ILE A 101 -14.32 -9.10 4.79
C ILE A 101 -15.09 -9.02 6.10
N LYS A 102 -14.48 -8.50 7.18
CA LYS A 102 -15.15 -8.35 8.48
C LYS A 102 -16.33 -7.36 8.45
N HIS A 103 -16.33 -6.40 7.54
CA HIS A 103 -17.39 -5.40 7.45
C HIS A 103 -18.61 -5.91 6.66
N TYR A 104 -18.38 -6.77 5.66
CA TYR A 104 -19.41 -7.23 4.72
C TYR A 104 -19.80 -8.72 4.85
N ASN A 105 -19.07 -9.53 5.62
CA ASN A 105 -19.51 -10.83 6.15
C ASN A 105 -20.09 -10.69 7.55
#